data_AF-A0A7J8I1F4-F1
#
_entry.id   AF-A0A7J8I1F4-F1
#
_cell.length_a   1.000
_cell.length_b   1.000
_cell.length_c   1.000
_cell.angle_alpha   90.00
_cell.angle_beta   90.00
_cell.angle_gamma   90.00
#
_symmetry.space_group_name_H-M   'P 1'
#
loop_
_entity.id
_entity.type
_entity.pdbx_description
1 polymer ?
#
loop_
_entity_poly.entity_id
_entity_poly.type
_entity_poly.pdbx_seq_one_letter_code
_entity_poly.pdbx_strand_id
1 'polypeptide(L)'
;MQPAEIQFAQRLASHEKGIRDRAVKKLRQYISVKTQKETGGFSQEELLKIWKGLFYCMWVQDEPLLQEELANTISQLIHAVNNSDARKS
;
A
#
# COMPACT_ATOMS: atom_id res chain seq x y z
N MET A 1 6.75 4.10 19.50
CA MET A 1 7.07 3.84 18.08
C MET A 1 5.82 4.13 17.25
N GLN A 2 5.92 4.83 16.11
CA GLN A 2 4.73 5.17 15.32
C GLN A 2 4.12 3.94 14.62
N PRO A 3 2.78 3.85 14.47
CA PRO A 3 2.12 2.80 13.71
C PRO A 3 2.69 2.65 12.29
N ALA A 4 2.79 1.42 11.80
CA ALA A 4 3.41 1.13 10.50
C ALA A 4 2.68 1.85 9.35
N GLU A 5 1.35 1.94 9.42
CA GLU A 5 0.50 2.61 8.44
C GLU A 5 0.83 4.10 8.31
N ILE A 6 1.16 4.76 9.41
CA ILE A 6 1.56 6.17 9.41
C ILE A 6 2.92 6.33 8.74
N GLN A 7 3.86 5.43 9.04
CA GLN A 7 5.18 5.42 8.39
C GLN A 7 5.07 5.14 6.87
N PHE A 8 4.17 4.23 6.47
CA PHE A 8 3.86 3.99 5.06
C PHE A 8 3.25 5.23 4.41
N ALA A 9 2.25 5.84 5.04
CA ALA A 9 1.60 7.05 4.52
C ALA A 9 2.60 8.18 4.25
N GLN A 10 3.49 8.44 5.22
CA GLN A 10 4.56 9.44 5.09
C GLN A 10 5.55 9.11 3.97
N ARG A 11 5.98 7.85 3.86
CA ARG A 11 6.95 7.45 2.83
C ARG A 11 6.37 7.41 1.43
N LEU A 12 5.10 7.01 1.28
CA LEU A 12 4.37 7.05 0.02
C LEU A 12 4.15 8.48 -0.46
N ALA A 13 3.91 9.41 0.46
CA ALA A 13 3.75 10.84 0.18
C ALA A 13 5.09 11.62 0.11
N SER A 14 6.24 10.94 0.12
CA SER A 14 7.54 11.61 0.06
C SER A 14 7.77 12.30 -1.29
N HIS A 15 8.43 13.46 -1.30
CA HIS A 15 8.86 14.11 -2.53
C HIS A 15 9.97 13.35 -3.27
N GLU A 16 10.73 12.52 -2.56
CA GLU A 16 11.80 11.71 -3.16
C GLU A 16 11.24 10.44 -3.84
N LYS A 17 11.37 10.37 -5.18
CA LYS A 17 10.92 9.21 -5.98
C LYS A 17 11.45 7.88 -5.44
N GLY A 18 12.74 7.81 -5.11
CA GLY A 18 13.36 6.59 -4.57
C GLY A 18 12.76 6.12 -3.25
N ILE A 19 12.26 7.04 -2.40
CA ILE A 19 11.56 6.68 -1.16
C ILE A 19 10.18 6.12 -1.48
N ARG A 20 9.42 6.77 -2.38
CA ARG A 20 8.09 6.29 -2.80
C ARG A 20 8.15 4.90 -3.42
N ASP A 21 9.06 4.68 -4.37
CA ASP A 21 9.22 3.40 -5.08
C ASP A 21 9.50 2.25 -4.09
N ARG A 22 10.38 2.49 -3.11
CA ARG A 22 10.67 1.51 -2.06
C ARG A 22 9.47 1.29 -1.13
N ALA A 23 8.71 2.35 -0.83
CA ALA A 23 7.53 2.26 0.02
C ALA A 23 6.42 1.42 -0.62
N VAL A 24 6.14 1.60 -1.91
CA VAL A 24 5.17 0.79 -2.66
C VAL A 24 5.55 -0.69 -2.65
N LYS A 25 6.82 -1.02 -2.93
CA LYS A 25 7.32 -2.41 -2.88
C LYS A 25 7.15 -3.03 -1.49
N LYS A 26 7.48 -2.28 -0.43
CA LYS A 26 7.32 -2.74 0.95
C LYS A 26 5.87 -2.85 1.39
N LEU A 27 5.00 -1.99 0.87
CA LEU A 27 3.57 -2.01 1.20
C LEU A 27 2.93 -3.32 0.74
N ARG A 28 3.28 -3.82 -0.45
CA ARG A 28 2.80 -5.13 -0.94
C ARG A 28 3.16 -6.26 0.03
N GLN A 29 4.40 -6.30 0.51
CA GLN A 29 4.85 -7.30 1.48
C GLN A 29 4.12 -7.14 2.81
N TYR A 30 3.93 -5.90 3.27
CA TYR A 30 3.22 -5.60 4.50
C TYR A 30 1.77 -6.07 4.49
N ILE A 31 1.03 -5.79 3.40
CA ILE A 31 -0.34 -6.25 3.21
C ILE A 31 -0.40 -7.79 3.26
N SER A 32 0.49 -8.46 2.53
CA SER A 32 0.56 -9.93 2.50
C SER A 32 0.76 -10.53 3.89
N VAL A 33 1.76 -10.05 4.65
CA VAL A 33 2.08 -10.56 5.98
C VAL A 33 0.97 -10.24 6.99
N LYS A 34 0.41 -9.03 6.96
CA LYS A 34 -0.62 -8.60 7.92
C LYS A 34 -1.95 -9.33 7.70
N THR A 35 -2.26 -9.72 6.48
CA THR A 35 -3.50 -10.43 6.12
C THR A 35 -3.36 -11.96 6.18
N GLN A 36 -2.13 -12.50 6.15
CA GLN A 36 -1.90 -13.96 6.19
C GLN A 36 -2.37 -14.63 7.49
N LYS A 37 -2.43 -13.90 8.61
CA LYS A 37 -2.87 -14.45 9.90
C LYS A 37 -4.40 -14.50 9.95
N GLU A 38 -4.94 -15.55 10.57
CA GLU A 38 -6.40 -15.73 10.74
C GLU A 38 -7.04 -14.60 11.56
N THR A 39 -6.32 -14.06 12.55
CA THR A 39 -6.69 -12.85 13.31
C THR A 39 -6.09 -11.56 12.73
N GLY A 40 -5.48 -11.67 11.55
CA GLY A 40 -4.86 -10.56 10.85
C GLY A 40 -5.88 -9.69 10.10
N GLY A 41 -5.36 -8.76 9.30
CA GLY A 41 -6.16 -7.79 8.57
C GLY A 41 -5.94 -6.36 9.04
N PHE A 42 -6.77 -5.46 8.52
CA PHE A 42 -6.66 -4.04 8.77
C PHE A 42 -7.97 -3.50 9.33
N SER A 43 -7.88 -2.59 10.29
CA SER A 43 -9.02 -1.74 10.62
C SER A 43 -9.29 -0.74 9.49
N GLN A 44 -10.50 -0.19 9.45
CA GLN A 44 -10.84 0.86 8.50
C GLN A 44 -9.91 2.08 8.61
N GLU A 45 -9.55 2.47 9.84
CA GLU A 45 -8.66 3.62 10.08
C GLU A 45 -7.24 3.36 9.55
N GLU A 46 -6.74 2.12 9.71
CA GLU A 46 -5.45 1.69 9.17
C GLU A 46 -5.44 1.74 7.64
N LEU A 47 -6.49 1.24 7.00
CA LEU A 47 -6.65 1.30 5.54
C LEU A 47 -6.72 2.75 5.05
N LEU A 48 -7.45 3.63 5.74
CA LEU A 48 -7.54 5.05 5.36
C LEU A 48 -6.18 5.75 5.40
N LYS A 49 -5.33 5.45 6.38
CA LYS A 49 -3.96 5.98 6.45
C LYS A 49 -3.12 5.53 5.25
N ILE A 50 -3.17 4.24 4.92
CA ILE A 50 -2.47 3.70 3.74
C ILE A 50 -3.01 4.33 2.45
N TRP A 51 -4.34 4.40 2.29
CA TRP A 51 -5.00 4.97 1.12
C TRP A 51 -4.63 6.44 0.91
N LYS A 52 -4.58 7.23 1.98
CA LYS A 52 -4.10 8.63 1.90
C LYS A 52 -2.67 8.69 1.39
N GLY A 53 -1.79 7.80 1.84
CA GLY A 53 -0.43 7.67 1.32
C GLY A 53 -0.38 7.35 -0.16
N LEU A 54 -1.16 6.36 -0.61
CA LEU A 54 -1.26 5.97 -2.02
C LEU A 54 -1.82 7.10 -2.90
N PHE A 55 -2.85 7.81 -2.43
CA PHE A 55 -3.40 8.97 -3.10
C PHE A 55 -2.32 10.03 -3.36
N TYR A 56 -1.54 10.40 -2.33
CA TYR A 56 -0.48 11.38 -2.53
C TYR A 56 0.67 10.84 -3.39
N CYS A 57 1.00 9.56 -3.29
CA CYS A 57 1.99 8.92 -4.16
C CYS A 57 1.62 9.04 -5.65
N MET A 58 0.33 8.88 -5.96
CA MET A 58 -0.23 9.08 -7.30
C MET A 58 -0.26 10.56 -7.68
N TRP A 59 -0.73 11.41 -6.78
CA TRP A 59 -0.86 12.85 -6.99
C TRP A 59 0.45 13.53 -7.36
N VAL A 60 1.57 13.12 -6.75
CA VAL A 60 2.90 13.71 -7.02
C VAL A 60 3.62 13.08 -8.22
N GLN A 61 2.97 12.19 -8.96
CA GLN A 61 3.54 11.61 -10.19
C GLN A 61 3.03 12.38 -11.41
N ASP A 62 3.86 13.27 -11.93
CA ASP A 62 3.54 14.18 -13.02
C ASP A 62 3.80 13.59 -14.42
N GLU A 63 4.58 12.49 -14.52
CA GLU A 63 4.89 11.85 -15.79
C GLU A 63 3.78 10.85 -16.18
N PRO A 64 3.04 11.04 -17.30
CA PRO A 64 1.86 10.23 -17.62
C PRO A 64 2.11 8.72 -17.70
N LEU A 65 3.22 8.31 -18.32
CA LEU A 65 3.58 6.89 -18.44
C LEU A 65 3.86 6.26 -17.07
N LEU A 66 4.60 6.98 -16.20
CA LEU A 66 4.87 6.51 -14.85
C LEU A 66 3.62 6.52 -13.97
N GLN A 67 2.69 7.44 -14.23
CA GLN A 67 1.40 7.50 -13.56
C GLN A 67 0.52 6.28 -13.90
N GLU A 68 0.50 5.87 -15.16
CA GLU A 68 -0.17 4.65 -15.62
C GLU A 68 0.45 3.39 -14.99
N GLU A 69 1.78 3.26 -15.02
CA GLU A 69 2.50 2.17 -14.36
C GLU A 69 2.22 2.12 -12.85
N LEU A 70 2.19 3.28 -12.20
CA LEU A 70 1.85 3.38 -10.79
C LEU A 70 0.40 2.97 -10.52
N ALA A 71 -0.55 3.35 -11.37
CA ALA A 71 -1.96 2.97 -11.24
C ALA A 71 -2.11 1.45 -11.33
N ASN A 72 -1.44 0.83 -12.30
CA ASN A 72 -1.35 -0.63 -12.45
C ASN A 72 -0.71 -1.29 -11.23
N THR A 73 0.33 -0.69 -10.66
CA THR A 73 0.99 -1.21 -9.45
C THR A 73 0.07 -1.13 -8.23
N ILE A 74 -0.64 -0.02 -8.05
CA ILE A 74 -1.58 0.19 -6.93
C ILE A 74 -2.76 -0.77 -7.03
N SER A 75 -3.33 -0.96 -8.22
CA SER A 75 -4.47 -1.88 -8.42
C SER A 75 -4.10 -3.32 -8.06
N GLN A 76 -2.87 -3.75 -8.37
CA GLN A 76 -2.39 -5.09 -8.04
C GLN A 76 -2.19 -5.35 -6.53
N LEU A 77 -2.21 -4.33 -5.68
CA LEU A 77 -2.11 -4.52 -4.22
C LEU A 77 -3.26 -5.35 -3.65
N ILE A 78 -4.42 -5.37 -4.31
CA ILE A 78 -5.56 -6.19 -3.89
C ILE A 78 -5.21 -7.69 -3.87
N HIS A 79 -4.35 -8.15 -4.78
CA HIS A 79 -3.90 -9.53 -4.85
C HIS A 79 -2.88 -9.90 -3.76
N ALA A 80 -2.36 -8.90 -3.02
CA ALA A 80 -1.53 -9.15 -1.86
C ALA A 80 -2.37 -9.42 -0.60
N VAL A 81 -3.68 -9.14 -0.61
CA VAL A 81 -4.56 -9.46 0.50
C VAL A 81 -4.78 -10.97 0.54
N ASN A 82 -4.21 -11.65 1.53
CA ASN A 82 -4.48 -13.05 1.79
C ASN A 82 -5.72 -13.12 2.67
N ASN A 83 -6.84 -13.62 2.15
CA ASN A 83 -7.99 -13.96 2.98
C ASN A 83 -8.07 -15.49 3.11
N SER A 84 -7.89 -16.01 4.33
CA SER A 84 -7.98 -17.46 4.60
C SER A 84 -9.36 -18.01 4.26
N ASP A 85 -10.41 -17.20 4.35
CA ASP A 85 -11.79 -17.62 4.09
C ASP A 85 -12.07 -17.80 2.59
N ALA A 86 -11.46 -16.98 1.73
CA ALA A 86 -11.62 -17.07 0.27
C ALA A 86 -10.91 -18.27 -0.37
N ARG A 87 -10.05 -18.99 0.37
CA ARG A 87 -9.36 -20.21 -0.11
C ARG A 87 -10.09 -21.51 0.25
N LYS A 88 -11.14 -21.44 1.08
CA LYS A 88 -11.91 -22.61 1.56
C LYS A 88 -13.28 -22.77 0.89
N SER A 89 -13.70 -21.83 0.04
CA SER A 89 -14.92 -21.90 -0.79
C SER A 89 -14.60 -22.40 -2.19
#